data_AF-A0A4P9Z527-F1
#
_entry.id   AF-A0A4P9Z527-F1
#
_cell.length_a   1.000
_cell.length_b   1.000
_cell.length_c   1.000
_cell.angle_alpha   90.00
_cell.angle_beta   90.00
_cell.angle_gamma   90.00
#
_symmetry.space_group_name_H-M   'P 1'
#
loop_
_entity.id
_entity.type
_entity.pdbx_description
1 polymer ?
#
loop_
_entity_poly.entity_id
_entity_poly.type
_entity_poly.pdbx_seq_one_letter_code
_entity_poly.pdbx_strand_id
1 'polypeptide(L)' 'VLHEISTLLNTGLDREQLGLCVKMCERGVNPEALAAVVKELRREAAAIKA' A
#
# COMPACT_ATOMS: atom_id res chain seq x y z
N VAL A 1 -2.61 -10.46 12.47
CA VAL A 1 -3.89 -10.40 11.73
C VAL A 1 -3.81 -9.57 10.43
N LEU A 2 -3.82 -8.23 10.45
CA LEU A 2 -3.85 -7.43 9.20
C LEU A 2 -2.65 -7.69 8.25
N HIS A 3 -1.44 -7.84 8.81
CA HIS A 3 -0.27 -8.19 8.01
C HIS A 3 -0.37 -9.60 7.40
N GLU A 4 -0.95 -10.56 8.11
CA GLU A 4 -1.14 -11.93 7.59
C GLU A 4 -2.17 -11.95 6.46
N ILE A 5 -3.24 -11.16 6.56
CA ILE A 5 -4.20 -10.96 5.47
C ILE A 5 -3.52 -10.31 4.27
N SER A 6 -2.67 -9.30 4.49
CA SER A 6 -1.89 -8.63 3.45
C SER A 6 -0.93 -9.60 2.72
N THR A 7 -0.29 -10.50 3.45
CA THR A 7 0.58 -11.55 2.91
C THR A 7 -0.24 -12.60 2.14
N LEU A 8 -1.38 -13.04 2.68
CA LEU A 8 -2.27 -13.99 2.00
C LEU A 8 -2.84 -13.45 0.69
N LEU A 9 -3.18 -12.16 0.65
CA LEU A 9 -3.65 -11.46 -0.54
C LEU A 9 -2.52 -10.98 -1.46
N ASN A 10 -1.27 -11.30 -1.11
CA ASN A 10 -0.07 -10.98 -1.88
C ASN A 10 0.00 -9.52 -2.35
N THR A 11 -0.41 -8.57 -1.48
CA THR A 11 -0.43 -7.14 -1.81
C THR A 11 0.99 -6.54 -1.94
N GLY A 12 1.99 -7.29 -1.47
CA GLY A 12 3.40 -6.88 -1.44
C GLY A 12 3.64 -5.68 -0.53
N LEU A 13 2.76 -5.41 0.43
CA LEU A 13 2.95 -4.33 1.41
C LEU A 13 3.72 -4.85 2.62
N ASP A 14 4.83 -4.19 2.94
CA ASP A 14 5.57 -4.42 4.19
C ASP A 14 4.78 -3.95 5.41
N ARG A 15 5.13 -4.45 6.60
CA ARG A 15 4.44 -4.15 7.86
C ARG A 15 4.31 -2.65 8.16
N GLU A 16 5.35 -1.89 7.83
CA GLU A 16 5.35 -0.43 8.00
C GLU A 16 4.41 0.26 7.00
N GLN A 17 4.46 -0.15 5.72
CA GLN A 17 3.60 0.38 4.66
C GLN A 17 2.12 0.10 4.95
N LEU A 18 1.80 -1.11 5.42
CA LEU A 18 0.45 -1.47 5.83
C LEU A 18 -0.02 -0.62 7.01
N GLY A 19 0.84 -0.39 8.01
CA GLY A 19 0.53 0.47 9.14
C GLY A 19 0.26 1.92 8.72
N LEU A 20 1.00 2.44 7.74
CA LEU A 20 0.74 3.77 7.17
C LEU A 20 -0.60 3.83 6.44
N CYS A 21 -0.92 2.81 5.63
CA CYS A 21 -2.18 2.74 4.91
C CYS A 21 -3.38 2.71 5.88
N VAL A 22 -3.28 1.93 6.97
CA VAL A 22 -4.31 1.88 8.01
C VAL A 22 -4.52 3.27 8.64
N LYS A 23 -3.43 3.96 9.03
CA LYS A 23 -3.51 5.32 9.61
C LYS A 23 -4.10 6.36 8.63
N MET A 24 -3.89 6.17 7.33
CA MET A 24 -4.49 7.04 6.31
C MET A 24 -5.99 6.75 6.16
N CYS A 25 -6.38 5.48 6.11
CA CYS A 25 -7.79 5.08 6.09
C CYS A 25 -8.53 5.55 7.35
N GLU A 26 -7.91 5.47 8.54
CA GLU A 26 -8.46 5.99 9.81
C GLU A 26 -8.69 7.50 9.79
N ARG A 27 -7.96 8.25 8.95
CA ARG A 27 -8.15 9.69 8.74
C ARG A 27 -9.20 10.01 7.66
N GLY A 28 -9.89 8.99 7.14
CA GLY A 28 -10.94 9.15 6.13
C GLY A 28 -10.44 9.18 4.69
N VAL A 29 -9.19 8.76 4.44
CA VAL A 29 -8.68 8.61 3.07
C VAL A 29 -9.38 7.42 2.40
N ASN A 30 -9.82 7.61 1.16
CA ASN A 30 -10.43 6.54 0.36
C ASN A 30 -9.38 5.43 0.08
N PRO A 31 -9.64 4.16 0.47
CA PRO A 31 -8.71 3.04 0.26
C PRO A 31 -8.41 2.74 -1.21
N GLU A 32 -9.38 2.92 -2.11
CA GLU A 32 -9.24 2.65 -3.54
C GLU A 32 -8.33 3.69 -4.20
N ALA A 33 -8.52 4.97 -3.84
CA ALA A 33 -7.65 6.05 -4.29
C ALA A 33 -6.22 5.85 -3.75
N LEU A 34 -6.08 5.46 -2.49
CA LEU A 34 -4.78 5.14 -1.89
C LEU A 34 -4.09 3.99 -2.62
N ALA A 35 -4.83 2.93 -2.95
CA ALA A 35 -4.29 1.80 -3.70
C ALA A 35 -3.82 2.21 -5.11
N ALA A 36 -4.55 3.09 -5.79
CA ALA A 36 -4.14 3.61 -7.09
C ALA A 36 -2.83 4.40 -7.00
N VAL A 37 -2.70 5.30 -6.02
CA VAL A 37 -1.48 6.08 -5.79
C VAL A 37 -0.29 5.19 -5.46
N VAL A 38 -0.46 4.19 -4.57
CA VAL A 38 0.62 3.26 -4.21
C VAL A 38 1.09 2.45 -5.43
N LYS A 39 0.18 2.04 -6.31
CA LYS A 39 0.54 1.33 -7.56
C LYS A 39 1.33 2.22 -8.50
N GLU A 40 0.91 3.48 -8.69
CA GLU A 40 1.63 4.41 -9.58
C GLU A 40 3.02 4.73 -9.03
N LEU A 41 3.15 5.03 -7.74
CA LEU A 41 4.45 5.28 -7.10
C LEU A 41 5.40 4.10 -7.25
N ARG A 42 4.91 2.86 -7.13
CA ARG A 42 5.73 1.65 -7.34
C ARG A 42 6.20 1.53 -8.78
N ARG A 43 5.33 1.87 -9.74
CA ARG A 43 5.65 1.85 -11.18
C ARG A 43 6.70 2.90 -11.53
N GLU A 44 6.53 4.14 -11.06
CA GLU A 44 7.50 5.22 -11.27
C GLU A 44 8.85 4.89 -10.61
N ALA A 45 8.85 4.38 -9.37
CA ALA A 45 10.08 3.97 -8.69
C ALA A 45 10.82 2.84 -9.41
N ALA A 46 10.09 1.90 -10.03
CA ALA A 46 10.69 0.87 -10.87
C ALA A 46 11.27 1.44 -12.17
N ALA A 47 10.59 2.40 -12.80
CA ALA A 47 11.08 3.07 -14.00
C ALA A 47 12.35 3.91 -13.75
N ILE A 48 12.47 4.53 -12.57
CA ILE A 48 13.66 5.30 -12.17
C ILE A 48 14.87 4.39 -11.87
N LYS A 49 14.64 3.14 -11.47
CA LYS A 49 15.70 2.17 -11.17
C LYS A 49 16.23 1.42 -12.40
N ALA A 50 15.57 1.53 -13.54
CA ALA A 50 15.98 0.92 -14.81
C ALA A 50 16.97 1.83 -15.57
#